data_AF-A0A1M6YK97-F1
#
_entry.id   AF-A0A1M6YK97-F1
#
_cell.length_a   1.000
_cell.length_b   1.000
_cell.length_c   1.000
_cell.angle_alpha   90.00
_cell.angle_beta   90.00
_cell.angle_gamma   90.00
#
_symmetry.space_group_name_H-M   'P 1'
#
loop_
_entity.id
_entity.type
_entity.pdbx_description
1 polymer ?
#
loop_
_entity_poly.entity_id
_entity_poly.type
_entity_poly.pdbx_seq_one_letter_code
_entity_poly.pdbx_strand_id
1 'polypeptide(L)'
;MENKENIESMESISKDDAEEEKEQGYQKLISMMKSLECMTVTPSRAEIYLSTANKFSELEGYKDSEEYIRLCRQMAEQTNNELIKKIYDRAKAKKDRAKSTDDYKLAAEEFRKASGYQDADAMALECDKFSSRIERKGVSNLFLTAGGIILGILAIIFLFASPVAKYGIGNVLYKADSYNYALKFYNRTGDYKDSKQKIIKCQYMVGLDSEARGDYKAAKKAFTAAGDYKDSDVRKVKALKLVLKNSKIGSIVKVGKYNWKVLEIEENKVLLLKKAALSKRAYSSASNNVTWETSTLRQYLNKDFLEGYFSAEEQQNILQTNVKNSANAAYGTDGGKDTLDYLFLLSIDEAQKYKSVFEGYKGTSWLRTPGGNPNSAAFIAQKGLIMDYGYTVTSDEFKAIPAMWFNID
;
A
#
# COMPACT_ATOMS: atom_id res chain seq x y z
N MET A 1 4.67 64.56 110.09
CA MET A 1 4.94 65.22 108.79
C MET A 1 6.10 64.58 108.04
N GLU A 2 6.81 63.60 108.60
CA GLU A 2 7.83 62.83 107.83
C GLU A 2 7.25 62.06 106.63
N ASN A 3 5.94 61.81 106.62
CA ASN A 3 5.30 61.05 105.54
C ASN A 3 4.82 61.90 104.36
N LYS A 4 4.95 63.24 104.38
CA LYS A 4 4.47 64.10 103.28
C LYS A 4 5.61 64.58 102.37
N GLU A 5 6.75 64.97 102.93
CA GLU A 5 7.93 65.37 102.13
C GLU A 5 8.59 64.20 101.38
N ASN A 6 8.46 62.98 101.90
CA ASN A 6 8.92 61.77 101.20
C ASN A 6 8.02 61.37 100.02
N ILE A 7 6.73 61.78 100.05
CA ILE A 7 5.78 61.49 98.96
C ILE A 7 5.99 62.48 97.81
N GLU A 8 6.19 63.77 98.12
CA GLU A 8 6.43 64.80 97.09
C GLU A 8 7.77 64.60 96.34
N SER A 9 8.82 64.14 97.03
CA SER A 9 10.11 63.81 96.38
C SER A 9 10.08 62.51 95.59
N MET A 10 9.33 61.48 96.01
CA MET A 10 9.10 60.27 95.22
C MET A 10 8.21 60.53 94.00
N GLU A 11 7.21 61.42 94.11
CA GLU A 11 6.36 61.82 92.98
C GLU A 11 7.12 62.62 91.93
N SER A 12 8.08 63.48 92.32
CA SER A 12 8.93 64.20 91.36
C SER A 12 9.92 63.26 90.65
N ILE A 13 10.55 62.33 91.38
CA ILE A 13 11.46 61.33 90.80
C ILE A 13 10.73 60.39 89.84
N SER A 14 9.50 59.94 90.17
CA SER A 14 8.74 59.06 89.28
C SER A 14 8.24 59.75 87.99
N LYS A 15 8.08 61.08 88.03
CA LYS A 15 7.74 61.88 86.85
C LYS A 15 8.92 62.04 85.91
N ASP A 16 10.12 62.27 86.45
CA ASP A 16 11.35 62.37 85.68
C ASP A 16 11.71 61.02 85.01
N ASP A 17 11.56 59.90 85.74
CA ASP A 17 11.77 58.55 85.18
C ASP A 17 10.77 58.22 84.05
N ALA A 18 9.51 58.61 84.20
CA ALA A 18 8.46 58.39 83.18
C ALA A 18 8.64 59.27 81.93
N GLU A 19 9.25 60.46 82.07
CA GLU A 19 9.56 61.35 80.96
C GLU A 19 10.82 60.89 80.21
N GLU A 20 11.81 60.33 80.92
CA GLU A 20 13.00 59.70 80.33
C GLU A 20 12.64 58.44 79.53
N GLU A 21 11.74 57.59 80.03
CA GLU A 21 11.25 56.40 79.31
C GLU A 21 10.51 56.78 78.00
N LYS A 22 9.70 57.85 78.04
CA LYS A 22 9.05 58.42 76.85
C LYS A 22 10.06 58.95 75.84
N GLU A 23 11.11 59.62 76.29
CA GLU A 23 12.16 60.12 75.40
C GLU A 23 12.94 58.98 74.74
N GLN A 24 13.30 57.93 75.49
CA GLN A 24 13.97 56.76 74.94
C GLN A 24 13.09 56.03 73.91
N GLY A 25 11.79 55.87 74.20
CA GLY A 25 10.81 55.32 73.28
C GLY A 25 10.69 56.14 71.99
N TYR A 26 10.60 57.48 72.12
CA TYR A 26 10.55 58.43 71.01
C TYR A 26 11.79 58.35 70.11
N GLN A 27 13.00 58.38 70.68
CA GLN A 27 14.25 58.28 69.92
C GLN A 27 14.39 56.93 69.19
N LYS A 28 13.91 55.84 69.81
CA LYS A 28 13.91 54.52 69.18
C LYS A 28 13.00 54.47 67.95
N LEU A 29 11.83 55.10 68.00
CA LEU A 29 10.92 55.17 66.86
C LEU A 29 11.50 56.00 65.71
N ILE A 30 12.16 57.13 66.02
CA ILE A 30 12.88 57.94 65.01
C ILE A 30 14.01 57.12 64.36
N SER A 31 14.80 56.43 65.17
CA SER A 31 15.87 55.54 64.67
C SER A 31 15.31 54.44 63.77
N MET A 32 14.18 53.84 64.15
CA MET A 32 13.49 52.83 63.35
C MET A 32 13.04 53.39 62.00
N MET A 33 12.44 54.59 61.96
CA MET A 33 12.07 55.25 60.69
C MET A 33 13.27 55.47 59.77
N LYS A 34 14.37 56.03 60.31
CA LYS A 34 15.61 56.28 59.53
C LYS A 34 16.20 54.99 58.98
N SER A 35 16.16 53.90 59.75
CA SER A 35 16.67 52.60 59.29
C SER A 35 15.88 52.04 58.10
N LEU A 36 14.58 52.35 57.99
CA LEU A 36 13.72 51.91 56.88
C LEU A 36 14.05 52.61 55.57
N GLU A 37 14.66 53.80 55.59
CA GLU A 37 15.10 54.49 54.36
C GLU A 37 16.15 53.67 53.59
N CYS A 38 16.99 52.94 54.33
CA CYS A 38 18.01 52.05 53.77
C CYS A 38 17.46 50.67 53.34
N MET A 39 16.19 50.38 53.61
CA MET A 39 15.57 49.09 53.30
C MET A 39 15.03 49.07 51.87
N THR A 40 15.22 47.94 51.16
CA THR A 40 14.59 47.71 49.86
C THR A 40 13.07 47.83 49.97
N VAL A 41 12.45 48.46 48.97
CA VAL A 41 11.00 48.65 48.86
C VAL A 41 10.30 47.29 48.83
N THR A 42 9.66 46.93 49.94
CA THR A 42 8.93 45.68 50.16
C THR A 42 7.60 45.96 50.84
N PRO A 43 6.60 45.06 50.76
CA PRO A 43 5.35 45.20 51.50
C PRO A 43 5.58 45.39 53.01
N SER A 44 6.52 44.63 53.59
CA SER A 44 6.91 44.74 55.00
C SER A 44 7.43 46.13 55.36
N ARG A 45 8.12 46.84 54.46
CA ARG A 45 8.56 48.21 54.69
C ARG A 45 7.36 49.16 54.92
N ALA A 46 6.31 49.05 54.12
CA ALA A 46 5.09 49.85 54.28
C ALA A 46 4.36 49.50 55.59
N GLU A 47 4.27 48.22 55.93
CA GLU A 47 3.68 47.74 57.19
C GLU A 47 4.45 48.25 58.41
N ILE A 48 5.79 48.25 58.37
CA ILE A 48 6.60 48.76 59.48
C ILE A 48 6.41 50.28 59.61
N TYR A 49 6.33 51.05 58.52
CA TYR A 49 5.99 52.48 58.62
C TYR A 49 4.62 52.70 59.26
N LEU A 50 3.59 51.93 58.89
CA LEU A 50 2.27 52.01 59.52
C LEU A 50 2.29 51.62 61.00
N SER A 51 3.01 50.55 61.36
CA SER A 51 3.21 50.13 62.74
C SER A 51 3.95 51.19 63.55
N THR A 52 4.95 51.85 62.96
CA THR A 52 5.69 52.94 63.57
C THR A 52 4.78 54.16 63.80
N ALA A 53 3.93 54.49 62.84
CA ALA A 53 2.91 55.54 62.99
C ALA A 53 1.96 55.27 64.17
N ASN A 54 1.51 54.01 64.32
CA ASN A 54 0.65 53.63 65.44
C ASN A 54 1.38 53.77 66.79
N LYS A 55 2.66 53.38 66.86
CA LYS A 55 3.46 53.59 68.08
C LYS A 55 3.69 55.06 68.40
N PHE A 56 3.87 55.92 67.40
CA PHE A 56 3.92 57.37 67.64
C PHE A 56 2.58 57.93 68.15
N SER A 57 1.44 57.33 67.78
CA SER A 57 0.14 57.76 68.29
C SER A 57 -0.07 57.48 69.79
N GLU A 58 0.70 56.54 70.36
CA GLU A 58 0.73 56.30 71.81
C GLU A 58 1.48 57.42 72.57
N LEU A 59 2.20 58.30 71.84
CA LEU A 59 2.95 59.46 72.35
C LEU A 59 2.25 60.79 71.99
N GLU A 60 0.93 60.83 72.06
CA GLU A 60 0.12 62.01 71.72
C GLU A 60 0.53 63.24 72.55
N GLY A 61 0.70 64.39 71.89
CA GLY A 61 1.14 65.64 72.51
C GLY A 61 2.61 65.69 72.94
N TYR A 62 3.41 64.64 72.64
CA TYR A 62 4.83 64.60 72.97
C TYR A 62 5.72 65.02 71.78
N LYS A 63 6.37 66.18 71.91
CA LYS A 63 7.26 66.76 70.87
C LYS A 63 6.57 66.77 69.49
N ASP A 64 7.31 66.41 68.44
CA ASP A 64 6.84 66.41 67.05
C ASP A 64 6.19 65.07 66.64
N SER A 65 5.66 64.28 67.59
CA SER A 65 5.13 62.93 67.33
C SER A 65 4.05 62.92 66.24
N GLU A 66 3.17 63.93 66.21
CA GLU A 66 2.15 64.09 65.16
C GLU A 66 2.72 64.27 63.76
N GLU A 67 3.85 64.98 63.62
CA GLU A 67 4.55 65.13 62.35
C GLU A 67 5.12 63.80 61.88
N TYR A 68 5.72 63.03 62.79
CA TYR A 68 6.24 61.70 62.49
C TYR A 68 5.15 60.68 62.14
N ILE A 69 3.94 60.79 62.72
CA ILE A 69 2.78 59.98 62.29
C ILE A 69 2.44 60.27 60.82
N ARG A 70 2.33 61.56 60.47
CA ARG A 70 2.05 61.98 59.09
C ARG A 70 3.15 61.49 58.13
N LEU A 71 4.41 61.68 58.51
CA LEU A 71 5.56 61.25 57.71
C LEU A 71 5.57 59.73 57.52
N CYS A 72 5.35 58.94 58.57
CA CYS A 72 5.26 57.47 58.47
C CYS A 72 4.15 57.03 57.51
N ARG A 73 2.95 57.62 57.60
CA ARG A 73 1.83 57.28 56.71
C ARG A 73 2.15 57.65 55.26
N GLN A 74 2.75 58.81 55.04
CA GLN A 74 3.21 59.23 53.71
C GLN A 74 4.27 58.28 53.14
N MET A 75 5.26 57.87 53.95
CA MET A 75 6.29 56.94 53.52
C MET A 75 5.73 55.54 53.22
N ALA A 76 4.73 55.09 53.97
CA ALA A 76 4.00 53.85 53.68
C ALA A 76 3.24 53.93 52.34
N GLU A 77 2.55 55.05 52.09
CA GLU A 77 1.84 55.29 50.83
C GLU A 77 2.81 55.36 49.63
N GLN A 78 3.93 56.08 49.76
CA GLN A 78 4.99 56.11 48.75
C GLN A 78 5.54 54.71 48.46
N THR A 79 5.82 53.93 49.51
CA THR A 79 6.29 52.55 49.38
C THR A 79 5.28 51.68 48.61
N ASN A 80 3.98 51.80 48.92
CA ASN A 80 2.92 51.08 48.21
C ASN A 80 2.79 51.50 46.74
N ASN A 81 2.87 52.80 46.46
CA ASN A 81 2.83 53.32 45.09
C ASN A 81 4.01 52.81 44.25
N GLU A 82 5.21 52.73 44.84
CA GLU A 82 6.39 52.17 44.18
C GLU A 82 6.27 50.66 43.94
N LEU A 83 5.68 49.91 44.88
CA LEU A 83 5.42 48.48 44.72
C LEU A 83 4.46 48.20 43.57
N ILE A 84 3.33 48.91 43.54
CA ILE A 84 2.32 48.76 42.50
C ILE A 84 2.90 49.13 41.12
N LYS A 85 3.71 50.20 41.05
CA LYS A 85 4.44 50.57 39.82
C LYS A 85 5.35 49.44 39.33
N LYS A 86 6.15 48.83 40.20
CA LYS A 86 7.04 47.71 39.84
C LYS A 86 6.27 46.48 39.35
N ILE A 87 5.12 46.18 39.94
CA ILE A 87 4.24 45.08 39.51
C ILE A 87 3.71 45.36 38.11
N TYR A 88 3.24 46.59 37.87
CA TYR A 88 2.72 47.01 36.58
C TYR A 88 3.78 46.98 35.47
N ASP A 89 4.99 47.47 35.72
CA ASP A 89 6.10 47.44 34.76
C ASP A 89 6.50 45.99 34.40
N ARG A 90 6.48 45.08 35.39
CA ARG A 90 6.72 43.65 35.17
C ARG A 90 5.62 43.03 34.32
N ALA A 91 4.36 43.39 34.55
CA ALA A 91 3.23 42.90 33.78
C ALA A 91 3.30 43.34 32.30
N LYS A 92 3.71 44.60 32.04
CA LYS A 92 4.01 45.07 30.67
C LYS A 92 5.10 44.24 30.00
N ALA A 93 6.24 44.05 30.67
CA ALA A 93 7.32 43.25 30.10
C ALA A 93 6.93 41.79 29.81
N LYS A 94 6.06 41.19 30.64
CA LYS A 94 5.50 39.85 30.37
C LYS A 94 4.61 39.86 29.13
N LYS A 95 3.71 40.85 28.99
CA LYS A 95 2.84 41.01 27.82
C LYS A 95 3.64 41.21 26.53
N ASP A 96 4.68 42.06 26.56
CA ASP A 96 5.51 42.35 25.39
C ASP A 96 6.27 41.11 24.88
N ARG A 97 6.60 40.18 25.78
CA ARG A 97 7.30 38.93 25.44
C ARG A 97 6.35 37.77 25.13
N ALA A 98 5.05 37.92 25.37
CA ALA A 98 4.09 36.84 25.24
C ALA A 98 3.92 36.39 23.78
N LYS A 99 4.01 35.08 23.54
CA LYS A 99 3.85 34.46 22.21
C LYS A 99 2.82 33.34 22.19
N SER A 100 2.43 32.84 23.35
CA SER A 100 1.47 31.75 23.52
C SER A 100 0.27 32.19 24.36
N THR A 101 -0.79 31.39 24.29
CA THR A 101 -1.98 31.51 25.15
C THR A 101 -1.59 31.62 26.63
N ASP A 102 -0.70 30.74 27.10
CA ASP A 102 -0.31 30.69 28.51
C ASP A 102 0.52 31.91 28.92
N ASP A 103 1.37 32.43 28.03
CA ASP A 103 2.10 33.68 28.29
C ASP A 103 1.16 34.87 28.49
N TYR A 104 0.12 34.98 27.65
CA TYR A 104 -0.89 36.04 27.78
C TYR A 104 -1.74 35.88 29.05
N LYS A 105 -2.07 34.64 29.45
CA LYS A 105 -2.76 34.38 30.73
C LYS A 105 -1.91 34.82 31.92
N LEU A 106 -0.61 34.47 31.92
CA LEU A 106 0.33 34.88 32.97
C LEU A 106 0.56 36.40 33.03
N ALA A 107 0.55 37.08 31.88
CA ALA A 107 0.62 38.54 31.83
C ALA A 107 -0.65 39.18 32.41
N ALA A 108 -1.84 38.65 32.06
CA ALA A 108 -3.12 39.12 32.59
C ALA A 108 -3.19 39.00 34.12
N GLU A 109 -2.76 37.86 34.67
CA GLU A 109 -2.69 37.65 36.13
C GLU A 109 -1.75 38.64 36.82
N GLU A 110 -0.60 38.97 36.22
CA GLU A 110 0.32 39.95 36.80
C GLU A 110 -0.27 41.38 36.76
N PHE A 111 -1.00 41.75 35.70
CA PHE A 111 -1.70 43.04 35.65
C PHE A 111 -2.79 43.16 36.72
N ARG A 112 -3.52 42.08 37.02
CA ARG A 112 -4.55 42.07 38.08
C ARG A 112 -3.97 42.35 39.48
N LYS A 113 -2.69 42.06 39.72
CA LYS A 113 -2.00 42.42 40.98
C LYS A 113 -1.77 43.93 41.13
N ALA A 114 -1.87 44.70 40.04
CA ALA A 114 -1.82 46.16 40.03
C ALA A 114 -3.19 46.78 39.74
N SER A 115 -4.29 46.10 40.08
CA SER A 115 -5.66 46.60 39.82
C SER A 115 -5.88 48.00 40.42
N GLY A 116 -6.60 48.85 39.67
CA GLY A 116 -6.82 50.25 40.03
C GLY A 116 -5.65 51.19 39.76
N TYR A 117 -4.49 50.68 39.30
CA TYR A 117 -3.34 51.50 38.92
C TYR A 117 -3.26 51.69 37.40
N GLN A 118 -3.28 52.95 36.95
CA GLN A 118 -3.27 53.32 35.54
C GLN A 118 -4.33 52.54 34.74
N ASP A 119 -3.92 51.81 33.70
CA ASP A 119 -4.77 51.01 32.81
C ASP A 119 -4.62 49.50 33.04
N ALA A 120 -4.11 49.08 34.21
CA ALA A 120 -3.80 47.67 34.50
C ALA A 120 -4.99 46.73 34.25
N ASP A 121 -6.20 47.13 34.66
CA ASP A 121 -7.41 46.33 34.48
C ASP A 121 -7.79 46.17 32.99
N ALA A 122 -7.60 47.24 32.20
CA ALA A 122 -7.83 47.20 30.76
C ALA A 122 -6.79 46.31 30.05
N MET A 123 -5.52 46.39 30.48
CA MET A 123 -4.43 45.57 29.94
C MET A 123 -4.60 44.09 30.26
N ALA A 124 -5.10 43.75 31.45
CA ALA A 124 -5.45 42.37 31.81
C ALA A 124 -6.54 41.82 30.88
N LEU A 125 -7.62 42.58 30.67
CA LEU A 125 -8.72 42.19 29.78
C LEU A 125 -8.25 42.03 28.32
N GLU A 126 -7.33 42.89 27.88
CA GLU A 126 -6.73 42.78 26.55
C GLU A 126 -5.92 41.48 26.39
N CYS A 127 -5.12 41.12 27.39
CA CYS A 127 -4.37 39.86 27.40
C CYS A 127 -5.30 38.63 27.36
N ASP A 128 -6.41 38.64 28.11
CA ASP A 128 -7.43 37.56 28.06
C ASP A 128 -8.07 37.44 26.67
N LYS A 129 -8.34 38.58 26.01
CA LYS A 129 -8.85 38.60 24.63
C LYS A 129 -7.82 38.05 23.63
N PHE A 130 -6.53 38.36 23.80
CA PHE A 130 -5.47 37.79 22.95
C PHE A 130 -5.35 36.27 23.12
N SER A 131 -5.33 35.79 24.37
CA SER A 131 -5.31 34.36 24.71
C SER A 131 -6.46 33.60 24.03
N SER A 132 -7.70 34.09 24.17
CA SER A 132 -8.88 33.44 23.59
C SER A 132 -8.97 33.53 22.05
N ARG A 133 -8.31 34.53 21.43
CA ARG A 133 -8.23 34.65 19.96
C ARG A 133 -7.25 33.65 19.34
N ILE A 134 -6.16 33.35 20.05
CA ILE A 134 -5.16 32.35 19.62
C ILE A 134 -5.77 30.94 19.67
N GLU A 135 -6.47 30.59 20.76
CA GLU A 135 -7.16 29.29 20.90
C GLU A 135 -8.16 29.03 19.76
N ARG A 136 -8.92 30.04 19.31
CA ARG A 136 -9.89 29.90 18.20
C ARG A 136 -9.24 29.67 16.82
N LYS A 137 -8.05 30.21 16.55
CA LYS A 137 -7.37 30.07 15.25
C LYS A 137 -6.63 28.73 15.09
N GLY A 138 -6.17 28.13 16.18
CA GLY A 138 -5.40 26.88 16.16
C GLY A 138 -6.21 25.63 15.78
N VAL A 139 -7.52 25.62 16.12
CA VAL A 139 -8.35 24.42 15.95
C VAL A 139 -9.14 24.44 14.63
N SER A 140 -9.61 25.59 14.11
CA SER A 140 -10.48 25.59 12.92
C SER A 140 -9.74 25.37 11.60
N ASN A 141 -8.50 25.89 11.47
CA ASN A 141 -7.80 25.87 10.19
C ASN A 141 -7.06 24.55 9.92
N LEU A 142 -6.66 23.81 10.95
CA LEU A 142 -5.89 22.57 10.78
C LEU A 142 -6.77 21.42 10.25
N PHE A 143 -8.00 21.25 10.77
CA PHE A 143 -8.90 20.18 10.32
C PHE A 143 -9.51 20.46 8.94
N LEU A 144 -9.81 21.71 8.60
CA LEU A 144 -10.36 22.09 7.29
C LEU A 144 -9.31 22.00 6.17
N THR A 145 -8.07 22.41 6.43
CA THR A 145 -6.99 22.32 5.42
C THR A 145 -6.47 20.89 5.26
N ALA A 146 -6.26 20.14 6.35
CA ALA A 146 -5.88 18.73 6.26
C ALA A 146 -6.99 17.87 5.64
N GLY A 147 -8.27 18.11 5.99
CA GLY A 147 -9.41 17.45 5.36
C GLY A 147 -9.53 17.77 3.86
N GLY A 148 -9.32 19.04 3.47
CA GLY A 148 -9.30 19.45 2.06
C GLY A 148 -8.15 18.84 1.26
N ILE A 149 -6.95 18.73 1.84
CA ILE A 149 -5.80 18.07 1.20
C ILE A 149 -6.04 16.56 1.06
N ILE A 150 -6.57 15.90 2.10
CA ILE A 150 -6.91 14.47 2.04
C ILE A 150 -8.01 14.22 1.01
N LEU A 151 -9.08 15.04 0.98
CA LEU A 151 -10.13 14.94 -0.03
C LEU A 151 -9.61 15.26 -1.44
N GLY A 152 -8.68 16.21 -1.58
CA GLY A 152 -8.02 16.51 -2.85
C GLY A 152 -7.16 15.36 -3.35
N ILE A 153 -6.36 14.75 -2.47
CA ILE A 153 -5.57 13.55 -2.78
C ILE A 153 -6.51 12.37 -3.11
N LEU A 154 -7.56 12.16 -2.33
CA LEU A 154 -8.56 11.11 -2.61
C LEU A 154 -9.31 11.38 -3.91
N ALA A 155 -9.62 12.62 -4.26
CA ALA A 155 -10.24 12.99 -5.52
C ALA A 155 -9.30 12.78 -6.71
N ILE A 156 -8.01 13.12 -6.57
CA ILE A 156 -6.97 12.85 -7.58
C ILE A 156 -6.77 11.33 -7.75
N ILE A 157 -6.64 10.59 -6.64
CA ILE A 157 -6.56 9.13 -6.65
C ILE A 157 -7.82 8.54 -7.29
N PHE A 158 -9.01 9.04 -6.95
CA PHE A 158 -10.28 8.60 -7.52
C PHE A 158 -10.36 8.93 -9.01
N LEU A 159 -9.89 10.10 -9.44
CA LEU A 159 -9.79 10.48 -10.85
C LEU A 159 -8.89 9.49 -11.60
N PHE A 160 -7.66 9.25 -11.16
CA PHE A 160 -6.71 8.31 -11.81
C PHE A 160 -7.09 6.83 -11.64
N ALA A 161 -7.82 6.46 -10.60
CA ALA A 161 -8.32 5.11 -10.37
C ALA A 161 -9.64 4.84 -11.11
N SER A 162 -10.39 5.88 -11.48
CA SER A 162 -11.68 5.73 -12.15
C SER A 162 -11.52 5.03 -13.52
N PRO A 163 -12.46 4.13 -13.88
CA PRO A 163 -12.53 3.57 -15.23
C PRO A 163 -12.57 4.64 -16.33
N VAL A 164 -13.17 5.81 -16.05
CA VAL A 164 -13.30 6.93 -16.99
C VAL A 164 -11.94 7.50 -17.39
N ALA A 165 -11.09 7.88 -16.41
CA ALA A 165 -9.78 8.45 -16.72
C ALA A 165 -8.86 7.43 -17.38
N LYS A 166 -8.85 6.18 -16.89
CA LYS A 166 -8.09 5.09 -17.52
C LYS A 166 -8.51 4.88 -18.98
N TYR A 167 -9.80 4.88 -19.27
CA TYR A 167 -10.32 4.79 -20.63
C TYR A 167 -9.88 5.99 -21.50
N GLY A 168 -9.91 7.20 -20.94
CA GLY A 168 -9.43 8.42 -21.61
C GLY A 168 -7.94 8.33 -21.99
N ILE A 169 -7.09 7.95 -21.04
CA ILE A 169 -5.65 7.74 -21.28
C ILE A 169 -5.43 6.64 -22.33
N GLY A 170 -6.18 5.53 -22.22
CA GLY A 170 -6.16 4.46 -23.22
C GLY A 170 -6.46 4.96 -24.64
N ASN A 171 -7.45 5.85 -24.80
CA ASN A 171 -7.79 6.44 -26.10
C ASN A 171 -6.69 7.36 -26.65
N VAL A 172 -6.03 8.14 -25.80
CA VAL A 172 -4.91 9.00 -26.21
C VAL A 172 -3.75 8.12 -26.70
N LEU A 173 -3.38 7.10 -25.93
CA LEU A 173 -2.31 6.16 -26.30
C LEU A 173 -2.64 5.35 -27.55
N TYR A 174 -3.91 4.95 -27.72
CA TYR A 174 -4.39 4.26 -28.91
C TYR A 174 -4.21 5.13 -30.17
N LYS A 175 -4.55 6.42 -30.09
CA LYS A 175 -4.38 7.36 -31.21
C LYS A 175 -2.92 7.66 -31.53
N ALA A 176 -2.02 7.47 -30.56
CA ALA A 176 -0.58 7.62 -30.71
C ALA A 176 0.13 6.30 -31.07
N ASP A 177 -0.60 5.31 -31.60
CA ASP A 177 -0.11 3.97 -31.97
C ASP A 177 0.63 3.21 -30.85
N SER A 178 0.47 3.65 -29.61
CA SER A 178 1.12 3.09 -28.43
C SER A 178 0.28 1.95 -27.84
N TYR A 179 -0.04 0.95 -28.67
CA TYR A 179 -1.04 -0.08 -28.39
C TYR A 179 -0.74 -0.92 -27.13
N ASN A 180 0.55 -1.25 -26.90
CA ASN A 180 0.97 -1.96 -25.69
C ASN A 180 0.67 -1.15 -24.40
N TYR A 181 0.85 0.17 -24.44
CA TYR A 181 0.51 1.03 -23.31
C TYR A 181 -1.00 1.22 -23.21
N ALA A 182 -1.71 1.42 -24.32
CA ALA A 182 -3.17 1.52 -24.35
C ALA A 182 -3.83 0.28 -23.71
N LEU A 183 -3.35 -0.93 -24.02
CA LEU A 183 -3.80 -2.19 -23.41
C LEU A 183 -3.70 -2.19 -21.88
N LYS A 184 -2.61 -1.67 -21.31
CA LYS A 184 -2.43 -1.61 -19.85
C LYS A 184 -3.52 -0.78 -19.19
N PHE A 185 -3.97 0.30 -19.85
CA PHE A 185 -5.04 1.15 -19.32
C PHE A 185 -6.41 0.53 -19.55
N TYR A 186 -6.72 0.04 -20.76
CA TYR A 186 -8.01 -0.59 -21.04
C TYR A 186 -8.25 -1.85 -20.19
N ASN A 187 -7.24 -2.67 -19.90
CA ASN A 187 -7.40 -3.84 -19.02
C ASN A 187 -7.81 -3.45 -17.57
N ARG A 188 -7.62 -2.19 -17.18
CA ARG A 188 -7.91 -1.69 -15.83
C ARG A 188 -9.24 -0.92 -15.75
N THR A 189 -10.02 -0.87 -16.84
CA THR A 189 -11.34 -0.21 -16.88
C THR A 189 -12.49 -1.16 -16.56
N GLY A 190 -12.27 -2.49 -16.56
CA GLY A 190 -13.33 -3.48 -16.37
C GLY A 190 -14.32 -3.48 -17.54
N ASP A 191 -15.61 -3.45 -17.25
CA ASP A 191 -16.70 -3.47 -18.23
C ASP A 191 -17.10 -2.07 -18.75
N TYR A 192 -16.29 -1.06 -18.48
CA TYR A 192 -16.62 0.32 -18.86
C TYR A 192 -16.62 0.52 -20.39
N LYS A 193 -17.77 0.91 -20.95
CA LYS A 193 -17.96 1.19 -22.39
C LYS A 193 -17.48 0.03 -23.29
N ASP A 194 -16.89 0.35 -24.44
CA ASP A 194 -16.33 -0.58 -25.43
C ASP A 194 -14.90 -1.04 -25.08
N SER A 195 -14.47 -0.94 -23.81
CA SER A 195 -13.09 -1.30 -23.41
C SER A 195 -12.70 -2.72 -23.84
N LYS A 196 -13.60 -3.70 -23.74
CA LYS A 196 -13.37 -5.07 -24.23
C LYS A 196 -13.05 -5.10 -25.72
N GLN A 197 -13.80 -4.35 -26.53
CA GLN A 197 -13.57 -4.25 -27.97
C GLN A 197 -12.27 -3.51 -28.29
N LYS A 198 -11.95 -2.46 -27.52
CA LYS A 198 -10.67 -1.74 -27.62
C LYS A 198 -9.47 -2.62 -27.29
N ILE A 199 -9.57 -3.48 -26.27
CA ILE A 199 -8.54 -4.46 -25.91
C ILE A 199 -8.28 -5.38 -27.11
N ILE A 200 -9.33 -5.98 -27.67
CA ILE A 200 -9.23 -6.86 -28.85
C ILE A 200 -8.56 -6.14 -30.03
N LYS A 201 -9.00 -4.91 -30.35
CA LYS A 201 -8.39 -4.08 -31.40
C LYS A 201 -6.92 -3.81 -31.13
N CYS A 202 -6.54 -3.45 -29.90
CA CYS A 202 -5.14 -3.23 -29.56
C CYS A 202 -4.30 -4.51 -29.67
N GLN A 203 -4.81 -5.67 -29.24
CA GLN A 203 -4.11 -6.95 -29.40
C GLN A 203 -3.83 -7.25 -30.87
N TYR A 204 -4.80 -7.02 -31.74
CA TYR A 204 -4.60 -7.16 -33.19
C TYR A 204 -3.49 -6.24 -33.70
N MET A 205 -3.49 -4.95 -33.33
CA MET A 205 -2.45 -4.01 -33.75
C MET A 205 -1.07 -4.35 -33.19
N VAL A 206 -0.98 -4.81 -31.94
CA VAL A 206 0.27 -5.36 -31.36
C VAL A 206 0.76 -6.57 -32.14
N GLY A 207 -0.16 -7.42 -32.61
CA GLY A 207 0.16 -8.56 -33.47
C GLY A 207 0.78 -8.13 -34.79
N LEU A 208 0.19 -7.14 -35.46
CA LEU A 208 0.71 -6.58 -36.72
C LEU A 208 2.09 -5.95 -36.54
N ASP A 209 2.28 -5.13 -35.50
CA ASP A 209 3.57 -4.51 -35.19
C ASP A 209 4.65 -5.57 -34.88
N SER A 210 4.28 -6.61 -34.13
CA SER A 210 5.21 -7.70 -33.82
C SER A 210 5.57 -8.53 -35.07
N GLU A 211 4.61 -8.76 -35.98
CA GLU A 211 4.84 -9.42 -37.27
C GLU A 211 5.80 -8.59 -38.14
N ALA A 212 5.60 -7.27 -38.22
CA ALA A 212 6.48 -6.36 -38.97
C ALA A 212 7.92 -6.34 -38.44
N ARG A 213 8.09 -6.50 -37.12
CA ARG A 213 9.41 -6.62 -36.46
C ARG A 213 10.02 -8.02 -36.51
N GLY A 214 9.33 -9.01 -37.08
CA GLY A 214 9.77 -10.41 -37.13
C GLY A 214 9.67 -11.15 -35.78
N ASP A 215 9.04 -10.57 -34.76
CA ASP A 215 8.77 -11.25 -33.49
C ASP A 215 7.49 -12.09 -33.58
N TYR A 216 7.60 -13.23 -34.27
CA TYR A 216 6.46 -14.13 -34.50
C TYR A 216 5.93 -14.78 -33.21
N LYS A 217 6.74 -14.85 -32.14
CA LYS A 217 6.28 -15.34 -30.84
C LYS A 217 5.33 -14.32 -30.20
N ALA A 218 5.70 -13.04 -30.18
CA ALA A 218 4.82 -11.98 -29.70
C ALA A 218 3.60 -11.81 -30.60
N ALA A 219 3.77 -11.87 -31.94
CA ALA A 219 2.68 -11.79 -32.90
C ALA A 219 1.64 -12.89 -32.65
N LYS A 220 2.07 -14.16 -32.56
CA LYS A 220 1.18 -15.29 -32.27
C LYS A 220 0.40 -15.08 -30.97
N LYS A 221 1.07 -14.61 -29.91
CA LYS A 221 0.44 -14.35 -28.61
C LYS A 221 -0.63 -13.26 -28.71
N ALA A 222 -0.32 -12.17 -29.41
CA ALA A 222 -1.22 -11.04 -29.58
C ALA A 222 -2.44 -11.40 -30.44
N PHE A 223 -2.25 -12.09 -31.57
CA PHE A 223 -3.37 -12.58 -32.39
C PHE A 223 -4.23 -13.62 -31.67
N THR A 224 -3.62 -14.49 -30.85
CA THR A 224 -4.40 -15.40 -29.98
C THR A 224 -5.30 -14.61 -29.01
N ALA A 225 -4.81 -13.50 -28.46
CA ALA A 225 -5.58 -12.65 -27.55
C ALA A 225 -6.63 -11.79 -28.27
N ALA A 226 -6.48 -11.56 -29.59
CA ALA A 226 -7.46 -10.89 -30.41
C ALA A 226 -8.62 -11.81 -30.84
N GLY A 227 -8.47 -13.14 -30.71
CA GLY A 227 -9.54 -14.11 -31.01
C GLY A 227 -10.00 -14.05 -32.47
N ASP A 228 -11.31 -14.02 -32.70
CA ASP A 228 -11.91 -14.02 -34.05
C ASP A 228 -11.98 -12.62 -34.69
N TYR A 229 -11.24 -11.65 -34.16
CA TYR A 229 -11.26 -10.30 -34.72
C TYR A 229 -10.51 -10.25 -36.05
N LYS A 230 -11.22 -9.94 -37.14
CA LYS A 230 -10.66 -9.89 -38.51
C LYS A 230 -9.99 -11.23 -38.88
N ASP A 231 -8.78 -11.15 -39.43
CA ASP A 231 -7.93 -12.27 -39.85
C ASP A 231 -6.95 -12.72 -38.74
N SER A 232 -7.25 -12.43 -37.47
CA SER A 232 -6.38 -12.76 -36.33
C SER A 232 -6.04 -14.25 -36.28
N ASP A 233 -7.00 -15.13 -36.50
CA ASP A 233 -6.76 -16.59 -36.42
C ASP A 233 -5.82 -17.08 -37.53
N VAL A 234 -6.02 -16.58 -38.76
CA VAL A 234 -5.13 -16.80 -39.92
C VAL A 234 -3.72 -16.32 -39.62
N ARG A 235 -3.57 -15.09 -39.10
CA ARG A 235 -2.26 -14.53 -38.74
C ARG A 235 -1.59 -15.25 -37.58
N LYS A 236 -2.36 -15.72 -36.60
CA LYS A 236 -1.88 -16.57 -35.50
C LYS A 236 -1.24 -17.84 -36.06
N VAL A 237 -1.90 -18.52 -37.00
CA VAL A 237 -1.38 -19.74 -37.62
C VAL A 237 -0.16 -19.45 -38.51
N LYS A 238 -0.18 -18.38 -39.30
CA LYS A 238 1.00 -17.94 -40.07
C LYS A 238 2.22 -17.69 -39.16
N ALA A 239 2.03 -16.96 -38.06
CA ALA A 239 3.08 -16.73 -37.08
C ALA A 239 3.54 -18.04 -36.40
N LEU A 240 2.60 -18.97 -36.11
CA LEU A 240 2.93 -20.30 -35.59
C LEU A 240 3.83 -21.08 -36.56
N LYS A 241 3.52 -21.10 -37.86
CA LYS A 241 4.35 -21.76 -38.88
C LYS A 241 5.78 -21.22 -38.88
N LEU A 242 5.95 -19.90 -38.83
CA LEU A 242 7.26 -19.26 -38.76
C LEU A 242 8.01 -19.55 -37.45
N VAL A 243 7.30 -19.66 -36.33
CA VAL A 243 7.88 -20.11 -35.06
C VAL A 243 8.36 -21.56 -35.15
N LEU A 244 7.61 -22.44 -35.81
CA LEU A 244 7.96 -23.85 -35.98
C LEU A 244 9.13 -24.05 -36.96
N LYS A 245 9.15 -23.33 -38.09
CA LYS A 245 10.25 -23.32 -39.08
C LYS A 245 11.60 -22.99 -38.42
N ASN A 246 11.60 -22.10 -37.44
CA ASN A 246 12.81 -21.66 -36.72
C ASN A 246 13.01 -22.38 -35.37
N SER A 247 12.24 -23.44 -35.09
CA SER A 247 12.33 -24.18 -33.83
C SER A 247 13.41 -25.26 -33.87
N LYS A 248 13.78 -25.79 -32.70
CA LYS A 248 14.69 -26.93 -32.56
C LYS A 248 13.93 -28.16 -32.07
N ILE A 249 14.40 -29.35 -32.42
CA ILE A 249 13.90 -30.60 -31.82
C ILE A 249 13.94 -30.48 -30.28
N GLY A 250 12.87 -30.92 -29.62
CA GLY A 250 12.65 -30.77 -28.19
C GLY A 250 11.98 -29.46 -27.75
N SER A 251 11.87 -28.46 -28.63
CA SER A 251 11.19 -27.20 -28.33
C SER A 251 9.71 -27.42 -27.98
N ILE A 252 9.19 -26.59 -27.07
CA ILE A 252 7.77 -26.62 -26.70
C ILE A 252 7.03 -25.47 -27.39
N VAL A 253 5.93 -25.80 -28.06
CA VAL A 253 5.06 -24.84 -28.75
C VAL A 253 3.60 -25.05 -28.33
N LYS A 254 2.86 -23.95 -28.18
CA LYS A 254 1.41 -23.98 -27.98
C LYS A 254 0.69 -24.00 -29.33
N VAL A 255 -0.15 -25.02 -29.53
CA VAL A 255 -1.06 -25.21 -30.68
C VAL A 255 -2.41 -25.65 -30.12
N GLY A 256 -3.48 -24.96 -30.53
CA GLY A 256 -4.78 -25.08 -29.88
C GLY A 256 -4.68 -24.75 -28.39
N LYS A 257 -5.39 -25.52 -27.55
CA LYS A 257 -5.38 -25.34 -26.10
C LYS A 257 -4.16 -25.94 -25.39
N TYR A 258 -3.29 -26.66 -26.08
CA TYR A 258 -2.24 -27.48 -25.46
C TYR A 258 -0.81 -27.12 -25.87
N ASN A 259 0.14 -27.58 -25.05
CA ASN A 259 1.57 -27.52 -25.34
C ASN A 259 2.01 -28.83 -25.99
N TRP A 260 2.83 -28.70 -27.04
CA TRP A 260 3.35 -29.78 -27.87
C TRP A 260 4.87 -29.68 -27.93
N LYS A 261 5.54 -30.83 -27.93
CA LYS A 261 6.99 -30.97 -28.08
C LYS A 261 7.29 -31.30 -29.55
N VAL A 262 8.25 -30.58 -30.13
CA VAL A 262 8.78 -30.86 -31.47
C VAL A 262 9.62 -32.13 -31.43
N LEU A 263 9.22 -33.15 -32.19
CA LEU A 263 9.97 -34.42 -32.29
C LEU A 263 10.84 -34.48 -33.54
N GLU A 264 10.33 -33.98 -34.66
CA GLU A 264 10.98 -34.06 -35.97
C GLU A 264 10.57 -32.83 -36.79
N ILE A 265 11.49 -32.28 -37.56
CA ILE A 265 11.28 -31.13 -38.44
C ILE A 265 11.68 -31.57 -39.85
N GLU A 266 10.73 -31.53 -40.78
CA GLU A 266 10.95 -31.70 -42.21
C GLU A 266 10.79 -30.32 -42.90
N GLU A 267 11.06 -30.26 -44.21
CA GLU A 267 11.01 -29.01 -44.98
C GLU A 267 9.66 -28.30 -44.87
N ASN A 268 8.56 -29.06 -44.97
CA ASN A 268 7.19 -28.55 -45.02
C ASN A 268 6.30 -28.89 -43.83
N LYS A 269 6.77 -29.71 -42.88
CA LYS A 269 5.96 -30.16 -41.75
C LYS A 269 6.79 -30.45 -40.50
N VAL A 270 6.12 -30.44 -39.35
CA VAL A 270 6.75 -30.74 -38.05
C VAL A 270 5.94 -31.80 -37.33
N LEU A 271 6.61 -32.83 -36.81
CA LEU A 271 6.00 -33.82 -35.93
C LEU A 271 5.94 -33.27 -34.52
N LEU A 272 4.73 -33.18 -33.99
CA LEU A 272 4.44 -32.64 -32.66
C LEU A 272 3.89 -33.75 -31.78
N LEU A 273 4.43 -33.89 -30.57
CA LEU A 273 3.93 -34.80 -29.53
C LEU A 273 3.36 -34.00 -28.36
N LYS A 274 2.15 -34.33 -27.91
CA LYS A 274 1.53 -33.61 -26.79
C LYS A 274 2.42 -33.67 -25.55
N LYS A 275 2.77 -32.51 -24.96
CA LYS A 275 3.72 -32.44 -23.84
C LYS A 275 3.21 -33.16 -22.58
N ALA A 276 1.94 -32.97 -22.26
CA ALA A 276 1.28 -33.63 -21.14
C ALA A 276 0.34 -34.69 -21.69
N ALA A 277 0.38 -35.91 -21.15
CA ALA A 277 -0.54 -36.97 -21.54
C ALA A 277 -2.01 -36.55 -21.28
N LEU A 278 -2.92 -37.14 -22.04
CA LEU A 278 -4.36 -37.03 -21.80
C LEU A 278 -4.74 -37.71 -20.48
N SER A 279 -5.96 -37.45 -20.00
CA SER A 279 -6.52 -38.18 -18.89
C SER A 279 -6.59 -39.68 -19.20
N LYS A 280 -6.63 -40.46 -18.13
CA LYS A 280 -6.84 -41.91 -18.17
C LYS A 280 -8.01 -42.29 -19.06
N ARG A 281 -7.81 -43.24 -19.98
CA ARG A 281 -8.79 -43.73 -20.95
C ARG A 281 -8.36 -45.06 -21.55
N ALA A 282 -9.34 -45.94 -21.76
CA ALA A 282 -9.14 -47.20 -22.48
C ALA A 282 -8.72 -46.98 -23.93
N TYR A 283 -7.98 -47.95 -24.47
CA TYR A 283 -7.66 -48.00 -25.89
C TYR A 283 -8.93 -48.25 -26.71
N SER A 284 -9.78 -49.16 -26.22
CA SER A 284 -11.10 -49.44 -26.78
C SER A 284 -12.10 -49.74 -25.68
N SER A 285 -13.37 -49.42 -25.92
CA SER A 285 -14.48 -49.84 -25.03
C SER A 285 -14.91 -51.28 -25.30
N ALA A 286 -14.54 -51.86 -26.43
CA ALA A 286 -14.86 -53.23 -26.78
C ALA A 286 -13.79 -54.19 -26.24
N SER A 287 -14.21 -55.34 -25.70
CA SER A 287 -13.34 -56.36 -25.11
C SER A 287 -12.87 -57.44 -26.10
N ASN A 288 -13.31 -57.35 -27.36
CA ASN A 288 -12.95 -58.27 -28.44
C ASN A 288 -11.62 -57.87 -29.10
N ASN A 289 -11.27 -58.56 -30.19
CA ASN A 289 -10.10 -58.24 -31.00
C ASN A 289 -10.23 -56.80 -31.54
N VAL A 290 -9.25 -55.95 -31.23
CA VAL A 290 -9.26 -54.53 -31.60
C VAL A 290 -7.90 -54.12 -32.14
N THR A 291 -7.92 -53.39 -33.25
CA THR A 291 -6.75 -52.78 -33.87
C THR A 291 -6.80 -51.27 -33.70
N TRP A 292 -5.75 -50.54 -34.11
CA TRP A 292 -5.80 -49.06 -34.09
C TRP A 292 -6.97 -48.52 -34.93
N GLU A 293 -7.18 -49.10 -36.11
CA GLU A 293 -8.26 -48.76 -37.06
C GLU A 293 -9.63 -48.70 -36.38
N THR A 294 -9.95 -49.70 -35.56
CA THR A 294 -11.26 -49.89 -34.92
C THR A 294 -11.32 -49.38 -33.48
N SER A 295 -10.24 -48.81 -32.95
CA SER A 295 -10.18 -48.33 -31.57
C SER A 295 -11.05 -47.09 -31.32
N THR A 296 -11.76 -47.08 -30.18
CA THR A 296 -12.55 -45.89 -29.79
C THR A 296 -11.67 -44.72 -29.36
N LEU A 297 -10.43 -44.98 -28.94
CA LEU A 297 -9.44 -43.93 -28.67
C LEU A 297 -9.05 -43.17 -29.95
N ARG A 298 -8.81 -43.86 -31.06
CA ARG A 298 -8.55 -43.22 -32.37
C ARG A 298 -9.71 -42.34 -32.80
N GLN A 299 -10.94 -42.83 -32.65
CA GLN A 299 -12.16 -42.07 -32.99
C GLN A 299 -12.27 -40.80 -32.14
N TYR A 300 -12.06 -40.91 -30.82
CA TYR A 300 -12.04 -39.76 -29.92
C TYR A 300 -10.98 -38.72 -30.32
N LEU A 301 -9.76 -39.16 -30.66
CA LEU A 301 -8.68 -38.26 -31.05
C LEU A 301 -8.99 -37.51 -32.35
N ASN A 302 -9.53 -38.19 -33.35
CA ASN A 302 -9.77 -37.62 -34.68
C ASN A 302 -11.13 -36.93 -34.85
N LYS A 303 -11.95 -36.89 -33.79
CA LYS A 303 -13.24 -36.19 -33.76
C LYS A 303 -13.30 -35.24 -32.58
N ASP A 304 -13.72 -35.73 -31.41
CA ASP A 304 -14.01 -34.91 -30.23
C ASP A 304 -12.80 -34.09 -29.76
N PHE A 305 -11.61 -34.69 -29.78
CA PHE A 305 -10.38 -33.99 -29.38
C PHE A 305 -9.92 -32.96 -30.43
N LEU A 306 -10.04 -33.28 -31.72
CA LEU A 306 -9.67 -32.36 -32.78
C LEU A 306 -10.61 -31.14 -32.79
N GLU A 307 -11.92 -31.37 -32.78
CA GLU A 307 -12.95 -30.32 -32.83
C GLU A 307 -13.00 -29.47 -31.55
N GLY A 308 -12.78 -30.08 -30.38
CA GLY A 308 -12.91 -29.39 -29.09
C GLY A 308 -11.74 -28.49 -28.70
N TYR A 309 -10.55 -28.69 -29.30
CA TYR A 309 -9.29 -28.12 -28.77
C TYR A 309 -8.45 -27.35 -29.78
N PHE A 310 -8.81 -27.37 -31.07
CA PHE A 310 -8.15 -26.63 -32.13
C PHE A 310 -9.13 -25.71 -32.86
N SER A 311 -8.69 -24.50 -33.19
CA SER A 311 -9.44 -23.60 -34.07
C SER A 311 -9.57 -24.16 -35.49
N ALA A 312 -10.56 -23.71 -36.26
CA ALA A 312 -10.76 -24.15 -37.63
C ALA A 312 -9.51 -23.94 -38.49
N GLU A 313 -8.82 -22.81 -38.33
CA GLU A 313 -7.58 -22.52 -39.06
C GLU A 313 -6.42 -23.44 -38.65
N GLU A 314 -6.32 -23.79 -37.36
CA GLU A 314 -5.33 -24.76 -36.90
C GLU A 314 -5.62 -26.16 -37.45
N GLN A 315 -6.89 -26.58 -37.48
CA GLN A 315 -7.30 -27.89 -38.00
C GLN A 315 -6.92 -28.04 -39.47
N GLN A 316 -7.08 -27.00 -40.29
CA GLN A 316 -6.65 -27.00 -41.70
C GLN A 316 -5.14 -27.24 -41.88
N ASN A 317 -4.34 -26.98 -40.85
CA ASN A 317 -2.89 -27.15 -40.87
C ASN A 317 -2.41 -28.39 -40.10
N ILE A 318 -3.32 -29.16 -39.49
CA ILE A 318 -3.03 -30.50 -38.99
C ILE A 318 -3.16 -31.45 -40.18
N LEU A 319 -2.08 -32.16 -40.51
CA LEU A 319 -2.03 -32.99 -41.70
C LEU A 319 -2.70 -34.34 -41.46
N GLN A 320 -3.61 -34.71 -42.36
CA GLN A 320 -4.09 -36.08 -42.44
C GLN A 320 -2.93 -36.97 -42.91
N THR A 321 -2.49 -37.86 -42.02
CA THR A 321 -1.27 -38.66 -42.18
C THR A 321 -1.64 -40.11 -42.46
N ASN A 322 -0.98 -40.73 -43.44
CA ASN A 322 -1.04 -42.18 -43.61
C ASN A 322 -0.23 -42.87 -42.50
N VAL A 323 -0.92 -43.39 -41.49
CA VAL A 323 -0.35 -44.06 -40.32
C VAL A 323 -0.28 -45.55 -40.61
N LYS A 324 0.95 -46.07 -40.68
CA LYS A 324 1.22 -47.49 -40.91
C LYS A 324 0.96 -48.33 -39.66
N ASN A 325 0.08 -49.31 -39.75
CA ASN A 325 -0.32 -50.18 -38.65
C ASN A 325 0.24 -51.60 -38.84
N SER A 326 1.56 -51.70 -38.80
CA SER A 326 2.26 -52.98 -38.90
C SER A 326 1.92 -53.91 -37.72
N ALA A 327 1.98 -55.22 -38.00
CA ALA A 327 1.86 -56.24 -36.97
C ALA A 327 2.92 -56.06 -35.88
N ASN A 328 2.62 -56.53 -34.67
CA ASN A 328 3.61 -56.56 -33.61
C ASN A 328 4.79 -57.47 -34.01
N ALA A 329 6.00 -56.91 -34.09
CA ALA A 329 7.18 -57.62 -34.58
C ALA A 329 7.58 -58.83 -33.71
N ALA A 330 7.30 -58.80 -32.40
CA ALA A 330 7.66 -59.87 -31.48
C ALA A 330 6.63 -61.03 -31.47
N TYR A 331 5.35 -60.72 -31.70
CA TYR A 331 4.26 -61.68 -31.52
C TYR A 331 3.46 -62.00 -32.78
N GLY A 332 3.66 -61.24 -33.87
CA GLY A 332 2.93 -61.41 -35.13
C GLY A 332 1.44 -61.00 -35.04
N THR A 333 1.01 -60.37 -33.95
CA THR A 333 -0.37 -59.89 -33.78
C THR A 333 -0.69 -58.84 -34.83
N ASP A 334 -1.76 -59.04 -35.58
CA ASP A 334 -2.17 -58.16 -36.68
C ASP A 334 -2.45 -56.73 -36.19
N GLY A 335 -1.83 -55.75 -36.85
CA GLY A 335 -2.00 -54.33 -36.55
C GLY A 335 -3.26 -53.72 -37.16
N GLY A 336 -3.92 -54.46 -38.06
CA GLY A 336 -5.05 -53.98 -38.85
C GLY A 336 -4.61 -53.16 -40.05
N LYS A 337 -5.56 -52.50 -40.72
CA LYS A 337 -5.25 -51.71 -41.91
C LYS A 337 -4.56 -50.40 -41.54
N ASP A 338 -3.75 -49.90 -42.46
CA ASP A 338 -3.24 -48.52 -42.40
C ASP A 338 -4.41 -47.53 -42.37
N THR A 339 -4.22 -46.42 -41.65
CA THR A 339 -5.26 -45.42 -41.40
C THR A 339 -4.85 -44.04 -41.90
N LEU A 340 -5.83 -43.19 -42.17
CA LEU A 340 -5.62 -41.77 -42.38
C LEU A 340 -6.05 -40.99 -41.14
N ASP A 341 -5.09 -40.43 -40.42
CA ASP A 341 -5.28 -39.81 -39.10
C ASP A 341 -4.70 -38.39 -39.03
N TYR A 342 -5.44 -37.47 -38.43
CA TYR A 342 -4.94 -36.16 -38.01
C TYR A 342 -4.13 -36.26 -36.72
N LEU A 343 -4.65 -37.04 -35.75
CA LEU A 343 -4.00 -37.33 -34.49
C LEU A 343 -3.85 -38.84 -34.31
N PHE A 344 -2.66 -39.27 -33.91
CA PHE A 344 -2.34 -40.68 -33.72
C PHE A 344 -1.49 -40.91 -32.47
N LEU A 345 -1.36 -42.16 -32.04
CA LEU A 345 -0.35 -42.55 -31.05
C LEU A 345 0.89 -43.06 -31.78
N LEU A 346 2.06 -42.99 -31.13
CA LEU A 346 3.27 -43.59 -31.71
C LEU A 346 3.14 -45.14 -31.76
N SER A 347 3.77 -45.79 -32.75
CA SER A 347 4.06 -47.23 -32.69
C SER A 347 5.15 -47.55 -31.68
N ILE A 348 5.38 -48.84 -31.44
CA ILE A 348 6.61 -49.34 -30.81
C ILE A 348 7.86 -48.79 -31.53
N ASP A 349 7.95 -48.89 -32.85
CA ASP A 349 9.13 -48.45 -33.61
C ASP A 349 9.36 -46.94 -33.51
N GLU A 350 8.29 -46.13 -33.59
CA GLU A 350 8.36 -44.68 -33.43
C GLU A 350 8.70 -44.30 -31.99
N ALA A 351 8.11 -44.97 -31.00
CA ALA A 351 8.45 -44.75 -29.59
C ALA A 351 9.93 -45.09 -29.30
N GLN A 352 10.45 -46.13 -29.96
CA GLN A 352 11.86 -46.50 -29.88
C GLN A 352 12.76 -45.46 -30.58
N LYS A 353 12.37 -44.98 -31.77
CA LYS A 353 13.05 -43.86 -32.48
C LYS A 353 13.17 -42.63 -31.58
N TYR A 354 12.13 -42.32 -30.81
CA TYR A 354 12.05 -41.15 -29.94
C TYR A 354 12.26 -41.46 -28.45
N LYS A 355 12.92 -42.56 -28.09
CA LYS A 355 13.02 -43.05 -26.71
C LYS A 355 13.52 -41.99 -25.69
N SER A 356 14.46 -41.14 -26.09
CA SER A 356 15.01 -40.07 -25.25
C SER A 356 13.96 -39.07 -24.75
N VAL A 357 12.84 -38.93 -25.49
CA VAL A 357 11.71 -38.09 -25.11
C VAL A 357 11.01 -38.60 -23.84
N PHE A 358 11.12 -39.91 -23.57
CA PHE A 358 10.39 -40.62 -22.53
C PHE A 358 11.23 -41.02 -21.30
N GLU A 359 12.54 -40.73 -21.26
CA GLU A 359 13.43 -41.12 -20.14
C GLU A 359 12.94 -40.66 -18.76
N GLY A 360 12.29 -39.50 -18.69
CA GLY A 360 11.70 -38.94 -17.47
C GLY A 360 10.20 -39.22 -17.28
N TYR A 361 9.60 -40.08 -18.11
CA TYR A 361 8.15 -40.31 -18.08
C TYR A 361 7.74 -41.09 -16.82
N LYS A 362 6.74 -40.58 -16.09
CA LYS A 362 6.26 -41.14 -14.81
C LYS A 362 4.94 -41.88 -14.90
N GLY A 363 4.37 -42.03 -16.09
CA GLY A 363 3.06 -42.63 -16.31
C GLY A 363 3.10 -43.91 -17.14
N THR A 364 1.92 -44.37 -17.50
CA THR A 364 1.71 -45.38 -18.54
C THR A 364 0.92 -44.76 -19.69
N SER A 365 1.30 -45.04 -20.93
CA SER A 365 0.59 -44.54 -22.10
C SER A 365 0.54 -45.52 -23.24
N TRP A 366 -0.65 -45.66 -23.83
CA TRP A 366 -0.87 -46.50 -24.99
C TRP A 366 0.05 -46.14 -26.16
N LEU A 367 0.44 -47.18 -26.88
CA LEU A 367 0.95 -47.12 -28.25
C LEU A 367 -0.15 -47.70 -29.17
N ARG A 368 -0.11 -47.34 -30.44
CA ARG A 368 -1.08 -47.87 -31.43
C ARG A 368 -0.76 -49.28 -31.91
N THR A 369 0.47 -49.77 -31.69
CA THR A 369 0.85 -51.14 -32.02
C THR A 369 0.09 -52.11 -31.10
N PRO A 370 -0.49 -53.21 -31.62
CA PRO A 370 -1.11 -54.22 -30.78
C PRO A 370 -0.10 -54.84 -29.82
N GLY A 371 -0.57 -55.40 -28.71
CA GLY A 371 0.24 -56.21 -27.79
C GLY A 371 0.47 -57.61 -28.34
N GLY A 372 0.78 -58.57 -27.46
CA GLY A 372 0.98 -59.97 -27.85
C GLY A 372 -0.31 -60.74 -28.17
N ASN A 373 -1.46 -60.20 -27.76
CA ASN A 373 -2.78 -60.76 -28.03
C ASN A 373 -3.66 -59.77 -28.81
N PRO A 374 -4.61 -60.23 -29.65
CA PRO A 374 -5.50 -59.35 -30.41
C PRO A 374 -6.39 -58.40 -29.59
N ASN A 375 -6.56 -58.67 -28.29
CA ASN A 375 -7.30 -57.82 -27.34
C ASN A 375 -6.38 -57.03 -26.41
N SER A 376 -5.10 -56.86 -26.78
CA SER A 376 -4.11 -56.09 -26.04
C SER A 376 -3.45 -55.04 -26.92
N ALA A 377 -3.00 -53.93 -26.32
CA ALA A 377 -2.22 -52.90 -26.99
C ALA A 377 -0.89 -52.68 -26.26
N ALA A 378 0.17 -52.41 -27.01
CA ALA A 378 1.46 -52.06 -26.45
C ALA A 378 1.39 -50.70 -25.75
N PHE A 379 2.32 -50.44 -24.83
CA PHE A 379 2.36 -49.18 -24.10
C PHE A 379 3.76 -48.79 -23.65
N ILE A 380 3.94 -47.51 -23.34
CA ILE A 380 5.11 -46.97 -22.67
C ILE A 380 4.84 -46.94 -21.16
N ALA A 381 5.70 -47.56 -20.37
CA ALA A 381 5.70 -47.53 -18.91
C ALA A 381 6.64 -46.44 -18.36
N GLN A 382 6.88 -46.48 -17.05
CA GLN A 382 7.78 -45.53 -16.39
C GLN A 382 9.18 -45.55 -17.01
N LYS A 383 9.84 -44.39 -17.02
CA LYS A 383 11.18 -44.18 -17.60
C LYS A 383 11.29 -44.51 -19.10
N GLY A 384 10.17 -44.54 -19.81
CA GLY A 384 10.16 -44.77 -21.26
C GLY A 384 10.36 -46.24 -21.66
N LEU A 385 10.14 -47.18 -20.74
CA LEU A 385 10.18 -48.61 -21.05
C LEU A 385 9.02 -48.97 -21.97
N ILE A 386 9.31 -49.57 -23.12
CA ILE A 386 8.29 -50.05 -24.05
C ILE A 386 7.90 -51.47 -23.65
N MET A 387 6.60 -51.68 -23.45
CA MET A 387 5.99 -52.97 -23.11
C MET A 387 5.25 -53.49 -24.35
N ASP A 388 5.95 -54.29 -25.15
CA ASP A 388 5.48 -54.82 -26.44
C ASP A 388 4.45 -55.94 -26.29
N TYR A 389 4.48 -56.73 -25.21
CA TYR A 389 3.42 -57.67 -24.88
C TYR A 389 2.07 -56.97 -24.59
N GLY A 390 2.13 -55.72 -24.15
CA GLY A 390 0.97 -54.86 -23.96
C GLY A 390 0.10 -55.19 -22.75
N TYR A 391 -1.09 -54.58 -22.73
CA TYR A 391 -2.11 -54.78 -21.71
C TYR A 391 -3.51 -54.77 -22.34
N THR A 392 -4.52 -55.28 -21.63
CA THR A 392 -5.89 -55.37 -22.16
C THR A 392 -6.42 -54.00 -22.61
N VAL A 393 -6.97 -53.93 -23.83
CA VAL A 393 -7.40 -52.68 -24.48
C VAL A 393 -8.51 -51.95 -23.74
N THR A 394 -9.26 -52.65 -22.88
CA THR A 394 -10.36 -52.08 -22.09
C THR A 394 -9.91 -51.40 -20.81
N SER A 395 -8.63 -51.49 -20.44
CA SER A 395 -8.13 -50.85 -19.21
C SER A 395 -8.13 -49.33 -19.34
N ASP A 396 -8.82 -48.65 -18.44
CA ASP A 396 -8.84 -47.19 -18.36
C ASP A 396 -7.70 -46.59 -17.54
N GLU A 397 -6.81 -47.41 -16.97
CA GLU A 397 -5.69 -46.97 -16.14
C GLU A 397 -4.56 -46.26 -16.92
N PHE A 398 -4.59 -46.37 -18.24
CA PHE A 398 -3.58 -45.86 -19.14
C PHE A 398 -3.94 -44.47 -19.67
N LYS A 399 -2.92 -43.67 -19.94
CA LYS A 399 -3.06 -42.37 -20.59
C LYS A 399 -2.80 -42.49 -22.09
N ALA A 400 -2.97 -41.39 -22.81
CA ALA A 400 -2.63 -41.29 -24.22
C ALA A 400 -1.78 -40.05 -24.48
N ILE A 401 -0.74 -40.17 -25.31
CA ILE A 401 0.11 -39.06 -25.73
C ILE A 401 -0.02 -38.93 -27.25
N PRO A 402 -1.00 -38.15 -27.75
CA PRO A 402 -1.19 -38.03 -29.17
C PRO A 402 -0.03 -37.26 -29.83
N ALA A 403 0.25 -37.65 -31.06
CA ALA A 403 1.14 -36.99 -31.99
C ALA A 403 0.35 -36.52 -33.21
N MET A 404 0.89 -35.51 -33.91
CA MET A 404 0.33 -35.00 -35.16
C MET A 404 1.44 -34.39 -36.02
N TRP A 405 1.28 -34.46 -37.33
CA TRP A 405 2.07 -33.67 -38.26
C TRP A 405 1.38 -32.33 -38.49
N PHE A 406 2.12 -31.23 -38.36
CA PHE A 406 1.62 -29.89 -38.58
C PHE A 406 2.29 -29.27 -39.81
N ASN A 407 1.48 -28.76 -40.74
CA ASN A 407 1.94 -28.07 -41.94
C ASN A 407 2.62 -26.75 -41.56
N ILE A 408 3.84 -26.54 -42.06
CA ILE A 408 4.58 -25.30 -41.87
C ILE A 408 4.84 -24.53 -43.15
N ASP A 409 4.44 -25.05 -44.32
CA ASP A 409 4.57 -24.33 -45.60
C ASP A 409 3.84 -22.99 -45.60
#